data_AF-A0A8J1JC37-F1
#
_entry.id   AF-A0A8J1JC37-F1
#
_cell.length_a   1.000
_cell.length_b   1.000
_cell.length_c   1.000
_cell.angle_alpha   90.00
_cell.angle_beta   90.00
_cell.angle_gamma   90.00
#
_symmetry.space_group_name_H-M   'P 1'
#
loop_
_entity.id
_entity.type
_entity.pdbx_description
1 polymer ?
#
loop_
_entity_poly.entity_id
_entity_poly.type
_entity_poly.pdbx_seq_one_letter_code
_entity_poly.pdbx_strand_id
1 'polypeptide(L)'
;MKPSLLWIVFVCTLCFLFGFFYRFTQIESFSRHYPHEIHEDTQSGSSPAPAPSPEDKELQNLLTMTAWNIAPLPGAFQLSTSHRTSSYTLLHPRPTYTMGETIEVLITVKDHKGRPKTYGGDFFNVKLYSASMKAGVSGSVQDYNNGTYTATFLLVWPGETKISVRLIHSSEAIAILHEKRDSRPDKVYFHGHFQLNGTREVVECNFDLPGRDVCEYYDAGSGEKWVCLRPKNLPCNSYREHSSGGNRDILNNTEKQFLSMSFTDQEIPNNLKPLNVLPTNISRDGRRTKCTSGLPIPDPSGFYYRDLWESLVCSNQHFPDGSSVASCLAGKSVYMFGDSTLRQWWEHIVDFVPYL
;
A
#
# COMPACT_ATOMS: atom_id res chain seq x y z
N MET A 1 -32.18 -0.65 45.26
CA MET A 1 -32.41 0.17 44.06
C MET A 1 -31.64 -0.46 42.91
N LYS A 2 -32.32 -0.87 41.83
CA LYS A 2 -31.64 -1.45 40.65
C LYS A 2 -31.01 -0.31 39.85
N PRO A 3 -29.71 -0.38 39.50
CA PRO A 3 -29.10 0.62 38.64
C PRO A 3 -29.83 0.66 37.29
N SER A 4 -30.05 1.86 36.77
CA SER A 4 -30.71 2.02 35.48
C SER A 4 -29.84 1.43 34.37
N LEU A 5 -30.48 0.84 33.35
CA LEU A 5 -29.80 0.27 32.19
C LEU A 5 -28.83 1.29 31.55
N LEU A 6 -29.16 2.58 31.60
CA LEU A 6 -28.33 3.68 31.12
C LEU A 6 -26.99 3.79 31.88
N TRP A 7 -27.01 3.55 33.20
CA TRP A 7 -25.82 3.63 34.04
C TRP A 7 -24.88 2.44 33.81
N ILE A 8 -25.45 1.25 33.58
CA ILE A 8 -24.68 0.05 33.22
C ILE A 8 -24.00 0.24 31.86
N VAL A 9 -24.75 0.74 30.86
CA VAL A 9 -24.19 1.02 29.53
C VAL A 9 -23.05 2.05 29.64
N PHE A 10 -23.26 3.15 30.37
CA PHE A 10 -22.24 4.20 30.53
C PHE A 10 -20.94 3.68 31.18
N VAL A 11 -21.04 2.87 32.22
CA VAL A 11 -19.86 2.27 32.88
C VAL A 11 -19.15 1.29 31.94
N CYS A 12 -19.88 0.49 31.17
CA CYS A 12 -19.29 -0.42 30.18
C CYS A 12 -18.55 0.33 29.06
N THR A 13 -19.11 1.44 28.54
CA THR A 13 -18.41 2.26 27.53
C THR A 13 -17.17 2.94 28.10
N LEU A 14 -17.22 3.41 29.35
CA LEU A 14 -16.07 4.06 29.99
C LEU A 14 -14.94 3.06 30.23
N CYS A 15 -15.25 1.82 30.65
CA CYS A 15 -14.28 0.74 30.80
C CYS A 15 -13.68 0.30 29.46
N PHE A 16 -14.49 0.26 28.38
CA PHE A 16 -13.99 -0.03 27.04
C PHE A 16 -13.04 1.05 26.52
N LEU A 17 -13.38 2.32 26.71
CA LEU A 17 -12.51 3.44 26.31
C LEU A 17 -11.20 3.44 27.13
N PHE A 18 -11.26 3.23 28.45
CA PHE A 18 -10.05 3.12 29.27
C PHE A 18 -9.20 1.91 28.91
N GLY A 19 -9.80 0.75 28.63
CA GLY A 19 -9.07 -0.45 28.18
C GLY A 19 -8.42 -0.26 26.81
N PHE A 20 -9.09 0.45 25.90
CA PHE A 20 -8.57 0.78 24.57
C PHE A 20 -7.41 1.77 24.64
N PHE A 21 -7.52 2.82 25.46
CA PHE A 21 -6.41 3.77 25.71
C PHE A 21 -5.24 3.09 26.43
N TYR A 22 -5.49 2.23 27.43
CA TYR A 22 -4.43 1.52 28.15
C TYR A 22 -3.64 0.57 27.23
N ARG A 23 -4.31 -0.17 26.34
CA ARG A 23 -3.63 -1.03 25.34
C ARG A 23 -2.81 -0.22 24.33
N PHE A 24 -3.29 0.96 23.92
CA PHE A 24 -2.53 1.83 23.00
C PHE A 24 -1.27 2.44 23.65
N THR A 25 -1.28 2.66 24.97
CA THR A 25 -0.12 3.19 25.69
C THR A 25 0.92 2.13 26.10
N GLN A 26 0.61 0.84 25.97
CA GLN A 26 1.47 -0.27 26.41
C GLN A 26 2.33 -0.89 25.29
N ILE A 27 2.35 -0.30 24.09
CA ILE A 27 3.37 -0.64 23.08
C ILE A 27 4.65 0.10 23.45
N GLU A 28 5.31 -0.35 24.52
CA GLU A 28 6.67 0.06 24.82
C GLU A 28 7.64 -0.52 23.80
N SER A 29 8.59 0.33 23.42
CA SER A 29 9.70 0.11 22.51
C SER A 29 10.43 -1.22 22.76
N PHE A 30 10.42 -2.11 21.77
CA PHE A 30 11.40 -3.20 21.71
C PHE A 30 12.73 -2.63 21.16
N SER A 31 13.46 -1.87 21.98
CA SER A 31 14.81 -1.41 21.64
C SER A 31 15.82 -2.52 21.93
N ARG A 32 16.24 -3.26 20.90
CA ARG A 32 17.47 -4.06 20.97
C ARG A 32 18.68 -3.12 20.97
N HIS A 33 19.45 -3.14 22.04
CA HIS A 33 20.75 -2.49 22.12
C HIS A 33 21.76 -3.29 21.29
N TYR A 34 22.21 -2.72 20.17
CA TYR A 34 23.45 -3.14 19.51
C TYR A 34 24.55 -2.15 19.89
N PRO A 35 25.72 -2.60 20.40
CA PRO A 35 26.87 -1.72 20.57
C PRO A 35 27.39 -1.32 19.19
N HIS A 36 27.44 -0.02 18.89
CA HIS A 36 28.11 0.51 17.71
C HIS A 36 29.56 0.89 18.08
N GLU A 37 30.53 0.22 17.47
CA GLU A 37 31.89 0.73 17.33
C GLU A 37 31.95 1.60 16.07
N ILE A 38 32.49 2.82 16.22
CA ILE A 38 32.65 3.80 15.15
C ILE A 38 34.08 3.71 14.66
N HIS A 39 34.27 3.43 13.36
CA HIS A 39 35.55 3.62 12.69
C HIS A 39 35.38 4.66 11.58
N GLU A 40 36.15 5.76 11.68
CA GLU A 40 36.35 6.73 10.61
C GLU A 40 37.35 6.17 9.61
N ASP A 41 37.07 6.31 8.31
CA ASP A 41 38.18 6.42 7.36
C ASP A 41 37.88 7.25 6.11
N THR A 42 38.98 7.74 5.55
CA THR A 42 39.13 8.95 4.73
C THR A 42 39.14 8.70 3.22
N GLN A 43 38.80 9.76 2.47
CA GLN A 43 38.74 9.97 1.01
C GLN A 43 39.78 9.25 0.10
N SER A 44 39.36 8.92 -1.14
CA SER A 44 39.89 9.51 -2.39
C SER A 44 39.67 8.64 -3.65
N GLY A 45 39.25 9.28 -4.76
CA GLY A 45 39.77 8.95 -6.10
C GLY A 45 38.76 8.50 -7.17
N SER A 46 38.40 9.42 -8.08
CA SER A 46 37.58 9.15 -9.26
C SER A 46 38.38 8.43 -10.36
N SER A 47 37.89 7.26 -10.80
CA SER A 47 38.26 6.58 -12.05
C SER A 47 37.03 6.44 -12.95
N PRO A 48 37.21 6.31 -14.27
CA PRO A 48 36.12 6.35 -15.25
C PRO A 48 35.12 5.19 -15.03
N ALA A 49 33.84 5.48 -15.26
CA ALA A 49 32.73 4.61 -14.90
C ALA A 49 32.91 3.18 -15.46
N PRO A 50 32.99 2.15 -14.60
CA PRO A 50 32.98 0.76 -15.02
C PRO A 50 31.62 0.40 -15.64
N ALA A 51 31.58 -0.67 -16.43
CA ALA A 51 30.32 -1.26 -16.87
C ALA A 51 29.44 -1.59 -15.64
N PRO A 52 28.11 -1.37 -15.70
CA PRO A 52 27.24 -1.54 -14.55
C PRO A 52 27.36 -2.98 -14.01
N SER A 53 27.57 -3.06 -12.69
CA SER A 53 27.61 -4.31 -11.94
C SER A 53 26.28 -5.08 -12.07
N PRO A 54 26.23 -6.38 -11.72
CA PRO A 54 24.98 -7.14 -11.68
C PRO A 54 23.89 -6.47 -10.82
N GLU A 55 24.28 -5.81 -9.72
CA GLU A 55 23.41 -5.02 -8.85
C GLU A 55 22.86 -3.79 -9.57
N ASP A 56 23.70 -3.12 -10.38
CA ASP A 56 23.24 -2.00 -11.22
C ASP A 56 22.20 -2.47 -12.26
N LYS A 57 22.35 -3.67 -12.83
CA LYS A 57 21.36 -4.21 -13.78
C LYS A 57 20.02 -4.54 -13.12
N GLU A 58 20.05 -5.13 -11.93
CA GLU A 58 18.84 -5.37 -11.14
C GLU A 58 18.14 -4.05 -10.80
N LEU A 59 18.89 -3.06 -10.34
CA LEU A 59 18.36 -1.73 -10.04
C LEU A 59 17.73 -1.08 -11.30
N GLN A 60 18.41 -1.13 -12.45
CA GLN A 60 17.85 -0.60 -13.70
C GLN A 60 16.56 -1.32 -14.12
N ASN A 61 16.49 -2.64 -13.92
CA ASN A 61 15.26 -3.39 -14.17
C ASN A 61 14.13 -2.94 -13.23
N LEU A 62 14.41 -2.76 -11.94
CA LEU A 62 13.44 -2.28 -10.96
C LEU A 62 12.96 -0.86 -11.27
N LEU A 63 13.87 0.04 -11.65
CA LEU A 63 13.54 1.41 -12.09
C LEU A 63 12.66 1.38 -13.35
N THR A 64 12.93 0.48 -14.29
CA THR A 64 12.12 0.31 -15.49
C THR A 64 10.73 -0.25 -15.16
N MET A 65 10.65 -1.24 -14.25
CA MET A 65 9.37 -1.83 -13.82
C MET A 65 8.50 -0.87 -13.00
N THR A 66 9.11 0.10 -12.33
CA THR A 66 8.42 1.11 -11.52
C THR A 66 8.15 2.41 -12.29
N ALA A 67 8.61 2.50 -13.54
CA ALA A 67 8.38 3.66 -14.38
C ALA A 67 6.88 3.82 -14.66
N TRP A 68 6.37 5.04 -14.41
CA TRP A 68 4.99 5.39 -14.69
C TRP A 68 4.93 6.41 -15.82
N ASN A 69 3.90 6.32 -16.66
CA ASN A 69 3.66 7.30 -17.71
C ASN A 69 3.13 8.60 -17.08
N ILE A 70 4.01 9.57 -16.86
CA ILE A 70 3.66 10.85 -16.24
C ILE A 70 3.10 11.78 -17.32
N ALA A 71 1.82 12.14 -17.16
CA ALA A 71 1.18 13.15 -17.99
C ALA A 71 1.91 14.51 -17.87
N PRO A 72 1.83 15.39 -18.89
CA PRO A 72 2.27 16.77 -18.76
C PRO A 72 1.64 17.41 -17.52
N LEU A 73 2.41 18.28 -16.84
CA LEU A 73 1.96 18.93 -15.61
C LEU A 73 0.54 19.50 -15.76
N PRO A 74 -0.29 19.40 -14.72
CA PRO A 74 -1.72 19.63 -14.88
C PRO A 74 -2.00 21.04 -15.40
N GLY A 75 -2.81 21.10 -16.46
CA GLY A 75 -3.56 22.30 -16.78
C GLY A 75 -4.68 22.54 -15.75
N ALA A 76 -5.74 23.24 -16.16
CA ALA A 76 -6.91 23.41 -15.28
C ALA A 76 -7.53 22.06 -14.88
N PHE A 77 -7.98 21.93 -13.61
CA PHE A 77 -8.66 20.73 -13.09
C PHE A 77 -9.80 20.24 -13.98
N GLN A 78 -10.53 21.13 -14.67
CA GLN A 78 -11.60 20.73 -15.60
C GLN A 78 -11.12 19.87 -16.79
N LEU A 79 -9.82 19.81 -17.03
CA LEU A 79 -9.18 19.00 -18.07
C LEU A 79 -8.74 17.61 -17.56
N SER A 80 -8.75 17.36 -16.25
CA SER A 80 -8.36 16.05 -15.70
C SER A 80 -9.40 14.97 -15.97
N THR A 81 -8.95 13.72 -15.89
CA THR A 81 -9.83 12.56 -16.00
C THR A 81 -10.92 12.61 -14.93
N SER A 82 -12.16 12.42 -15.36
CA SER A 82 -13.34 12.46 -14.50
C SER A 82 -14.02 11.11 -14.50
N HIS A 83 -14.17 10.52 -13.31
CA HIS A 83 -14.92 9.27 -13.12
C HIS A 83 -16.38 9.36 -13.59
N ARG A 84 -17.00 10.54 -13.50
CA ARG A 84 -18.43 10.75 -13.81
C ARG A 84 -18.74 10.72 -15.30
N THR A 85 -17.80 11.17 -16.12
CA THR A 85 -17.96 11.32 -17.57
C THR A 85 -17.29 10.18 -18.32
N SER A 86 -16.28 9.54 -17.72
CA SER A 86 -15.65 8.33 -18.22
C SER A 86 -16.63 7.15 -18.16
N SER A 87 -16.34 6.10 -18.94
CA SER A 87 -17.19 4.93 -19.05
C SER A 87 -16.37 3.70 -19.36
N TYR A 88 -16.93 2.52 -19.09
CA TYR A 88 -16.34 1.27 -19.55
C TYR A 88 -17.38 0.30 -20.11
N THR A 89 -16.95 -0.55 -21.03
CA THR A 89 -17.80 -1.51 -21.74
C THR A 89 -17.15 -2.89 -21.76
N LEU A 90 -17.96 -3.93 -21.59
CA LEU A 90 -17.52 -5.30 -21.74
C LEU A 90 -17.28 -5.62 -23.22
N LEU A 91 -16.08 -6.10 -23.54
CA LEU A 91 -15.76 -6.57 -24.88
C LEU A 91 -16.34 -7.96 -25.11
N HIS A 92 -16.90 -8.19 -26.29
CA HIS A 92 -17.49 -9.48 -26.72
C HIS A 92 -18.51 -10.06 -25.71
N PRO A 93 -19.59 -9.32 -25.38
CA PRO A 93 -20.55 -9.76 -24.37
C PRO A 93 -21.26 -11.07 -24.78
N ARG A 94 -21.35 -12.01 -23.84
CA ARG A 94 -22.02 -13.31 -24.00
C ARG A 94 -23.09 -13.49 -22.91
N PRO A 95 -24.13 -14.32 -23.14
CA PRO A 95 -25.12 -14.63 -22.11
C PRO A 95 -24.53 -15.34 -20.89
N THR A 96 -23.51 -16.17 -21.11
CA THR A 96 -22.82 -16.94 -20.08
C THR A 96 -21.34 -17.04 -20.39
N TYR A 97 -20.55 -17.18 -19.33
CA TYR A 97 -19.10 -17.38 -19.36
C TYR A 97 -18.75 -18.67 -18.64
N THR A 98 -17.53 -19.17 -18.81
CA THR A 98 -17.04 -20.37 -18.12
C THR A 98 -15.89 -20.02 -17.20
N MET A 99 -15.86 -20.63 -16.01
CA MET A 99 -14.72 -20.50 -15.11
C MET A 99 -13.40 -20.91 -15.81
N GLY A 100 -12.35 -20.13 -15.63
CA GLY A 100 -11.05 -20.27 -16.29
C GLY A 100 -10.90 -19.41 -17.55
N GLU A 101 -11.98 -18.86 -18.09
CA GLU A 101 -11.91 -17.89 -19.17
C GLU A 101 -11.43 -16.52 -18.68
N THR A 102 -10.83 -15.77 -19.60
CA THR A 102 -10.49 -14.36 -19.42
C THR A 102 -11.52 -13.49 -20.16
N ILE A 103 -11.89 -12.36 -19.55
CA ILE A 103 -12.72 -11.33 -20.17
C ILE A 103 -11.99 -10.00 -20.19
N GLU A 104 -12.38 -9.15 -21.14
CA GLU A 104 -11.77 -7.84 -21.34
C GLU A 104 -12.82 -6.74 -21.29
N VAL A 105 -12.44 -5.60 -20.72
CA VAL A 105 -13.27 -4.42 -20.57
C VAL A 105 -12.51 -3.23 -21.13
N LEU A 106 -13.12 -2.53 -22.09
CA LEU A 106 -12.57 -1.28 -22.60
C LEU A 106 -13.01 -0.13 -21.69
N ILE A 107 -12.03 0.56 -21.11
CA ILE A 107 -12.24 1.80 -20.36
C ILE A 107 -11.91 2.96 -21.30
N THR A 108 -12.83 3.91 -21.42
CA THR A 108 -12.63 5.14 -22.18
C THR A 108 -12.73 6.33 -21.23
N VAL A 109 -11.62 7.06 -21.09
CA VAL A 109 -11.54 8.19 -20.16
C VAL A 109 -11.88 9.50 -20.83
N LYS A 110 -12.53 10.37 -20.06
CA LYS A 110 -12.94 11.71 -20.48
C LYS A 110 -12.64 12.72 -19.39
N ASP A 111 -12.48 13.97 -19.80
CA ASP A 111 -12.35 15.08 -18.89
C ASP A 111 -13.70 15.43 -18.21
N HIS A 112 -13.69 16.40 -17.29
CA HIS A 112 -14.90 16.86 -16.59
C HIS A 112 -15.95 17.49 -17.51
N LYS A 113 -15.57 17.87 -18.75
CA LYS A 113 -16.47 18.39 -19.79
C LYS A 113 -16.94 17.31 -20.76
N GLY A 114 -16.60 16.04 -20.52
CA GLY A 114 -16.99 14.91 -21.36
C GLY A 114 -16.19 14.79 -22.67
N ARG A 115 -15.05 15.47 -22.79
CA ARG A 115 -14.18 15.36 -23.97
C ARG A 115 -13.23 14.17 -23.79
N PRO A 116 -13.04 13.33 -24.83
CA PRO A 116 -12.05 12.24 -24.78
C PRO A 116 -10.66 12.77 -24.47
N LYS A 117 -9.92 12.05 -23.64
CA LYS A 117 -8.50 12.31 -23.45
C LYS A 117 -7.67 11.69 -24.57
N THR A 118 -6.45 12.19 -24.73
CA THR A 118 -5.51 11.78 -25.79
C THR A 118 -4.20 11.22 -25.24
N TYR A 119 -4.12 10.99 -23.93
CA TYR A 119 -2.95 10.47 -23.22
C TYR A 119 -3.42 9.57 -22.08
N GLY A 120 -2.49 8.75 -21.59
CA GLY A 120 -2.73 7.79 -20.52
C GLY A 120 -2.25 8.27 -19.14
N GLY A 121 -1.84 7.33 -18.31
CA GLY A 121 -1.23 7.54 -17.00
C GLY A 121 -2.20 7.53 -15.82
N ASP A 122 -3.51 7.36 -16.02
CA ASP A 122 -4.49 7.20 -14.95
C ASP A 122 -4.26 5.89 -14.16
N PHE A 123 -4.48 5.94 -12.84
CA PHE A 123 -4.39 4.75 -11.98
C PHE A 123 -5.79 4.22 -11.66
N PHE A 124 -6.06 3.00 -12.11
CA PHE A 124 -7.31 2.29 -11.86
C PHE A 124 -7.13 1.16 -10.87
N ASN A 125 -8.12 0.96 -10.01
CA ASN A 125 -8.33 -0.31 -9.34
C ASN A 125 -9.50 -1.01 -10.03
N VAL A 126 -9.25 -2.20 -10.57
CA VAL A 126 -10.26 -2.98 -11.28
C VAL A 126 -10.41 -4.34 -10.62
N LYS A 127 -11.65 -4.77 -10.42
CA LYS A 127 -11.93 -6.08 -9.84
C LYS A 127 -13.21 -6.71 -10.37
N LEU A 128 -13.22 -8.03 -10.35
CA LEU A 128 -14.46 -8.79 -10.28
C LEU A 128 -14.82 -9.03 -8.83
N TYR A 129 -16.10 -9.00 -8.51
CA TYR A 129 -16.56 -9.34 -7.16
C TYR A 129 -17.95 -9.96 -7.15
N SER A 130 -18.24 -10.71 -6.09
CA SER A 130 -19.56 -11.22 -5.76
C SER A 130 -19.79 -11.13 -4.27
N ALA A 131 -20.73 -10.26 -3.87
CA ALA A 131 -21.03 -10.02 -2.45
C ALA A 131 -21.64 -11.26 -1.77
N SER A 132 -22.54 -11.97 -2.46
CA SER A 132 -23.19 -13.19 -1.93
C SER A 132 -22.19 -14.31 -1.68
N MET A 133 -21.16 -14.41 -2.52
CA MET A 133 -20.11 -15.42 -2.40
C MET A 133 -18.89 -14.93 -1.61
N LYS A 134 -18.89 -13.68 -1.13
CA LYS A 134 -17.71 -13.02 -0.54
C LYS A 134 -16.45 -13.29 -1.38
N ALA A 135 -16.59 -13.09 -2.69
CA ALA A 135 -15.56 -13.40 -3.66
C ALA A 135 -15.05 -12.14 -4.35
N GLY A 136 -13.76 -12.12 -4.69
CA GLY A 136 -13.13 -10.99 -5.35
C GLY A 136 -11.79 -11.35 -5.98
N VAL A 137 -11.52 -10.84 -7.18
CA VAL A 137 -10.23 -10.98 -7.86
C VAL A 137 -9.89 -9.66 -8.55
N SER A 138 -8.61 -9.25 -8.46
CA SER A 138 -8.10 -8.09 -9.20
C SER A 138 -8.00 -8.41 -10.69
N GLY A 139 -8.22 -7.41 -11.53
CA GLY A 139 -7.84 -7.47 -12.94
C GLY A 139 -6.54 -6.71 -13.19
N SER A 140 -5.97 -6.95 -14.37
CA SER A 140 -4.82 -6.20 -14.88
C SER A 140 -5.30 -5.07 -15.79
N VAL A 141 -4.52 -4.00 -15.92
CA VAL A 141 -4.88 -2.84 -16.75
C VAL A 141 -3.75 -2.54 -17.73
N GLN A 142 -4.06 -2.52 -19.01
CA GLN A 142 -3.18 -2.06 -20.07
C GLN A 142 -3.57 -0.64 -20.48
N ASP A 143 -2.62 0.28 -20.42
CA ASP A 143 -2.75 1.66 -20.91
C ASP A 143 -2.25 1.77 -22.36
N TYR A 144 -3.11 2.25 -23.26
CA TYR A 144 -2.74 2.49 -24.67
C TYR A 144 -2.23 3.91 -24.93
N ASN A 145 -2.10 4.72 -23.88
CA ASN A 145 -1.61 6.09 -23.89
C ASN A 145 -2.34 7.03 -24.87
N ASN A 146 -3.64 6.80 -25.06
CA ASN A 146 -4.47 7.57 -25.98
C ASN A 146 -5.86 7.89 -25.40
N GLY A 147 -6.01 7.82 -24.07
CA GLY A 147 -7.29 7.96 -23.38
C GLY A 147 -8.15 6.68 -23.36
N THR A 148 -7.58 5.54 -23.73
CA THR A 148 -8.24 4.22 -23.61
C THR A 148 -7.35 3.22 -22.89
N TYR A 149 -8.00 2.30 -22.17
CA TYR A 149 -7.37 1.23 -21.42
C TYR A 149 -8.15 -0.07 -21.61
N THR A 150 -7.46 -1.20 -21.57
CA THR A 150 -8.12 -2.52 -21.44
C THR A 150 -7.88 -3.06 -20.05
N ALA A 151 -8.96 -3.39 -19.34
CA ALA A 151 -8.92 -4.15 -18.11
C ALA A 151 -9.20 -5.63 -18.40
N THR A 152 -8.34 -6.52 -17.91
CA THR A 152 -8.40 -7.95 -18.18
C THR A 152 -8.64 -8.72 -16.89
N PHE A 153 -9.60 -9.63 -16.89
CA PHE A 153 -10.01 -10.37 -15.68
C PHE A 153 -10.08 -11.87 -15.92
N LEU A 154 -9.57 -12.65 -14.97
CA LEU A 154 -9.73 -14.10 -14.93
C LEU A 154 -10.98 -14.50 -14.15
N LEU A 155 -11.84 -15.32 -14.75
CA LEU A 155 -13.06 -15.84 -14.09
C LEU A 155 -12.73 -17.04 -13.20
N VAL A 156 -12.58 -16.81 -11.90
CA VAL A 156 -12.08 -17.83 -10.94
C VAL A 156 -13.16 -18.44 -10.04
N TRP A 157 -14.43 -18.04 -10.21
CA TRP A 157 -15.56 -18.69 -9.53
C TRP A 157 -16.83 -18.76 -10.37
N PRO A 158 -17.69 -19.78 -10.16
CA PRO A 158 -19.00 -19.84 -10.79
C PRO A 158 -20.00 -18.94 -10.06
N GLY A 159 -21.07 -18.55 -10.76
CA GLY A 159 -22.18 -17.76 -10.23
C GLY A 159 -22.18 -16.30 -10.71
N GLU A 160 -23.09 -15.52 -10.12
CA GLU A 160 -23.25 -14.11 -10.45
C GLU A 160 -22.02 -13.30 -10.02
N THR A 161 -21.46 -12.54 -10.98
CA THR A 161 -20.24 -11.75 -10.81
C THR A 161 -20.41 -10.36 -11.37
N LYS A 162 -19.92 -9.34 -10.65
CA LYS A 162 -19.98 -7.93 -11.05
C LYS A 162 -18.58 -7.39 -11.32
N ILE A 163 -18.50 -6.44 -12.25
CA ILE A 163 -17.27 -5.71 -12.60
C ILE A 163 -17.29 -4.37 -11.87
N SER A 164 -16.18 -4.01 -11.24
CA SER A 164 -15.96 -2.69 -10.65
C SER A 164 -14.68 -2.08 -11.22
N VAL A 165 -14.78 -0.82 -11.62
CA VAL A 165 -13.67 -0.02 -12.15
C VAL A 165 -13.67 1.30 -11.38
N ARG A 166 -12.65 1.49 -10.54
CA ARG A 166 -12.46 2.71 -9.76
C ARG A 166 -11.29 3.51 -10.30
N LEU A 167 -11.51 4.79 -10.57
CA LEU A 167 -10.45 5.75 -10.79
C LEU A 167 -9.86 6.11 -9.43
N ILE A 168 -8.66 5.60 -9.14
CA ILE A 168 -7.97 5.88 -7.87
C ILE A 168 -7.35 7.28 -7.95
N HIS A 169 -6.55 7.54 -8.98
CA HIS A 169 -5.99 8.85 -9.26
C HIS A 169 -6.03 9.10 -10.77
N SER A 170 -6.38 10.34 -11.17
CA SER A 170 -6.18 10.75 -12.56
C SER A 170 -4.68 10.87 -12.87
N SER A 171 -4.32 10.80 -14.14
CA SER A 171 -2.94 11.01 -14.59
C SER A 171 -2.37 12.36 -14.14
N GLU A 172 -3.21 13.39 -14.02
CA GLU A 172 -2.83 14.71 -13.51
C GLU A 172 -2.54 14.69 -12.01
N ALA A 173 -3.37 14.00 -11.22
CA ALA A 173 -3.13 13.79 -9.80
C ALA A 173 -1.82 13.03 -9.58
N ILE A 174 -1.54 12.03 -10.42
CA ILE A 174 -0.29 11.25 -10.39
C ILE A 174 0.91 12.14 -10.74
N ALA A 175 0.80 13.04 -11.72
CA ALA A 175 1.86 13.98 -12.02
C ALA A 175 2.20 14.89 -10.82
N ILE A 176 1.19 15.35 -10.07
CA ILE A 176 1.40 16.10 -8.81
C ILE A 176 2.09 15.21 -7.77
N LEU A 177 1.60 13.99 -7.53
CA LEU A 177 2.19 13.09 -6.55
C LEU A 177 3.65 12.74 -6.90
N HIS A 178 3.95 12.54 -8.18
CA HIS A 178 5.29 12.29 -8.68
C HIS A 178 6.21 13.49 -8.45
N GLU A 179 5.76 14.71 -8.78
CA GLU A 179 6.52 15.94 -8.51
C GLU A 179 6.78 16.13 -7.01
N LYS A 180 5.75 15.98 -6.17
CA LYS A 180 5.87 16.12 -4.71
C LYS A 180 6.74 15.04 -4.06
N ARG A 181 6.79 13.84 -4.64
CA ARG A 181 7.70 12.77 -4.16
C ARG A 181 9.14 13.28 -4.16
N ASP A 182 9.54 13.95 -5.25
CA ASP A 182 10.92 14.34 -5.53
C ASP A 182 11.24 15.74 -4.98
N SER A 183 10.31 16.70 -5.11
CA SER A 183 10.56 18.09 -4.68
C SER A 183 10.33 18.35 -3.20
N ARG A 184 9.56 17.49 -2.52
CA ARG A 184 9.21 17.60 -1.09
C ARG A 184 9.60 16.34 -0.33
N PRO A 185 10.91 16.05 -0.18
CA PRO A 185 11.35 14.97 0.70
C PRO A 185 10.90 15.20 2.16
N ASP A 186 10.71 16.47 2.54
CA ASP A 186 10.22 16.93 3.84
C ASP A 186 8.70 16.74 4.04
N LYS A 187 7.95 16.18 3.08
CA LYS A 187 6.48 16.02 3.19
C LYS A 187 6.04 15.25 4.43
N VAL A 188 6.88 14.34 4.91
CA VAL A 188 6.73 13.62 6.18
C VAL A 188 7.93 14.00 7.03
N TYR A 189 7.72 14.19 8.33
CA TYR A 189 8.81 14.38 9.29
C TYR A 189 8.63 13.48 10.50
N PHE A 190 9.73 13.28 11.19
CA PHE A 190 9.85 12.42 12.35
C PHE A 190 10.33 13.22 13.54
N HIS A 191 10.06 12.70 14.74
CA HIS A 191 10.62 13.24 15.97
C HIS A 191 11.72 12.32 16.46
N GLY A 192 12.89 12.87 16.77
CA GLY A 192 13.96 12.18 17.50
C GLY A 192 13.91 12.52 18.98
N HIS A 193 14.04 11.49 19.80
CA HIS A 193 14.03 11.60 21.26
C HIS A 193 15.45 11.44 21.80
N PHE A 194 15.93 12.48 22.47
CA PHE A 194 17.26 12.55 23.06
C PHE A 194 17.14 12.50 24.58
N GLN A 195 17.96 11.69 25.24
CA GLN A 195 17.92 11.54 26.69
C GLN A 195 19.30 11.33 27.30
N LEU A 196 19.65 12.18 28.26
CA LEU A 196 20.86 12.04 29.07
C LEU A 196 20.61 12.58 30.48
N ASN A 197 21.02 11.82 31.50
CA ASN A 197 20.93 12.22 32.92
C ASN A 197 19.53 12.74 33.33
N GLY A 198 18.46 12.12 32.82
CA GLY A 198 17.07 12.49 33.11
C GLY A 198 16.52 13.64 32.26
N THR A 199 17.35 14.45 31.61
CA THR A 199 16.92 15.48 30.65
C THR A 199 16.45 14.83 29.36
N ARG A 200 15.33 15.32 28.81
CA ARG A 200 14.77 14.89 27.52
C ARG A 200 14.59 16.08 26.59
N GLU A 201 15.01 15.92 25.34
CA GLU A 201 14.70 16.87 24.26
C GLU A 201 14.12 16.11 23.07
N VAL A 202 13.11 16.71 22.42
CA VAL A 202 12.50 16.20 21.21
C VAL A 202 12.77 17.18 20.09
N VAL A 203 13.32 16.68 19.00
CA VAL A 203 13.73 17.48 17.84
C VAL A 203 13.21 16.85 16.55
N GLU A 204 13.15 17.62 15.49
CA GLU A 204 12.78 17.09 14.18
C GLU A 204 13.91 16.26 13.58
N CYS A 205 13.56 15.13 12.98
CA CYS A 205 14.43 14.28 12.18
C CYS A 205 13.84 13.97 10.81
N ASN A 206 14.71 13.68 9.85
CA ASN A 206 14.34 13.26 8.50
C ASN A 206 15.51 12.54 7.80
N PHE A 207 15.29 12.11 6.56
CA PHE A 207 16.34 11.62 5.68
C PHE A 207 17.31 12.75 5.25
N ASP A 208 16.79 13.95 5.02
CA ASP A 208 17.61 15.13 4.72
C ASP A 208 17.00 16.42 5.31
N LEU A 209 17.86 17.31 5.80
CA LEU A 209 17.53 18.61 6.41
C LEU A 209 18.56 19.66 5.99
N PRO A 210 18.58 20.07 4.71
CA PRO A 210 19.66 20.86 4.14
C PRO A 210 19.75 22.26 4.77
N GLY A 211 20.98 22.71 5.02
CA GLY A 211 21.25 24.05 5.58
C GLY A 211 20.90 24.20 7.07
N ARG A 212 20.69 23.11 7.79
CA ARG A 212 20.38 23.10 9.22
C ARG A 212 21.55 22.55 10.04
N ASP A 213 21.69 22.99 11.28
CA ASP A 213 22.61 22.37 12.24
C ASP A 213 22.00 21.05 12.73
N VAL A 214 22.65 19.95 12.37
CA VAL A 214 22.14 18.59 12.55
C VAL A 214 23.15 17.69 13.25
N CYS A 215 22.61 16.64 13.85
CA CYS A 215 23.28 15.41 14.18
C CYS A 215 23.06 14.42 13.03
N GLU A 216 24.13 13.77 12.57
CA GLU A 216 24.05 12.75 11.52
C GLU A 216 24.30 11.36 12.11
N TYR A 217 23.53 10.40 11.64
CA TYR A 217 23.63 8.99 12.02
C TYR A 217 23.67 8.16 10.75
N TYR A 218 24.57 7.19 10.70
CA TYR A 218 24.72 6.30 9.55
C TYR A 218 24.45 4.89 10.01
N ASP A 219 23.58 4.17 9.29
CA ASP A 219 23.44 2.74 9.50
C ASP A 219 24.74 2.03 9.11
N ALA A 220 25.24 1.16 9.98
CA ALA A 220 26.54 0.52 9.78
C ALA A 220 26.53 -0.53 8.65
N GLY A 221 25.35 -1.08 8.31
CA GLY A 221 25.20 -2.10 7.28
C GLY A 221 24.87 -1.50 5.91
N SER A 222 23.89 -0.61 5.85
CA SER A 222 23.43 0.01 4.61
C SER A 222 24.16 1.30 4.24
N GLY A 223 24.81 1.96 5.20
CA GLY A 223 25.38 3.29 5.03
C GLY A 223 24.33 4.40 4.92
N GLU A 224 23.04 4.09 5.14
CA GLU A 224 21.96 5.06 5.02
C GLU A 224 22.07 6.16 6.07
N LYS A 225 21.92 7.40 5.61
CA LYS A 225 21.98 8.58 6.46
C LYS A 225 20.62 8.90 7.07
N TRP A 226 20.62 9.14 8.38
CA TRP A 226 19.52 9.71 9.14
C TRP A 226 19.98 10.99 9.82
N VAL A 227 19.17 12.04 9.78
CA VAL A 227 19.53 13.33 10.38
C VAL A 227 18.47 13.83 11.35
N CYS A 228 18.92 14.46 12.42
CA CYS A 228 18.10 15.14 13.40
C CYS A 228 18.63 16.55 13.64
N LEU A 229 17.76 17.54 13.86
CA LEU A 229 18.20 18.85 14.34
C LEU A 229 18.99 18.69 15.63
N ARG A 230 20.07 19.46 15.79
CA ARG A 230 20.88 19.40 17.00
C ARG A 230 20.03 19.82 18.22
N PRO A 231 19.94 19.00 19.28
CA PRO A 231 19.28 19.39 20.53
C PRO A 231 19.98 20.61 21.14
N LYS A 232 19.23 21.43 21.88
CA LYS A 232 19.80 22.69 22.41
C LYS A 232 20.78 22.43 23.56
N ASN A 233 20.49 21.42 24.37
CA ASN A 233 21.22 21.15 25.62
C ASN A 233 21.86 19.76 25.63
N LEU A 234 21.36 18.84 24.80
CA LEU A 234 21.81 17.46 24.75
C LEU A 234 22.78 17.20 23.59
N PRO A 235 23.83 16.38 23.80
CA PRO A 235 24.75 16.00 22.73
C PRO A 235 24.11 15.00 21.77
N CYS A 236 24.59 14.96 20.52
CA CYS A 236 24.06 14.08 19.47
C CYS A 236 24.06 12.58 19.83
N ASN A 237 25.02 12.11 20.63
CA ASN A 237 25.10 10.71 21.06
C ASN A 237 24.06 10.33 22.15
N SER A 238 23.24 11.28 22.59
CA SER A 238 22.13 11.02 23.51
C SER A 238 20.83 10.62 22.81
N TYR A 239 20.84 10.48 21.48
CA TYR A 239 19.73 9.92 20.70
C TYR A 239 19.33 8.53 21.22
N ARG A 240 18.02 8.25 21.28
CA ARG A 240 17.48 6.99 21.80
C ARG A 240 16.55 6.31 20.81
N GLU A 241 15.60 7.08 20.30
CA GLU A 241 14.52 6.55 19.48
C GLU A 241 13.94 7.66 18.61
N HIS A 242 13.09 7.26 17.66
CA HIS A 242 12.27 8.17 16.89
C HIS A 242 10.80 7.77 16.95
N SER A 243 9.93 8.72 16.65
CA SER A 243 8.51 8.51 16.46
C SER A 243 8.04 9.28 15.22
N SER A 244 6.82 8.97 14.76
CA SER A 244 6.17 9.80 13.74
C SER A 244 6.04 11.25 14.26
N GLY A 245 6.39 12.22 13.41
CA GLY A 245 6.20 13.63 13.67
C GLY A 245 4.90 14.14 13.05
N GLY A 246 4.73 13.90 11.74
CA GLY A 246 3.50 14.22 11.02
C GLY A 246 3.70 14.43 9.52
N ASN A 247 2.67 14.98 8.89
CA ASN A 247 2.66 15.36 7.48
C ASN A 247 2.64 16.88 7.34
N ARG A 248 3.36 17.40 6.33
CA ARG A 248 3.32 18.81 5.96
C ARG A 248 2.26 19.05 4.90
N ASP A 249 1.60 20.20 4.98
CA ASP A 249 0.75 20.68 3.89
C ASP A 249 1.64 21.25 2.77
N ILE A 250 1.94 20.40 1.80
CA ILE A 250 2.83 20.71 0.67
C ILE A 250 2.09 21.09 -0.61
N LEU A 251 0.75 21.00 -0.59
CA LEU A 251 -0.08 21.16 -1.75
C LEU A 251 -0.65 22.58 -1.81
N ASN A 252 -0.63 23.19 -2.99
CA ASN A 252 -1.36 24.43 -3.21
C ASN A 252 -2.87 24.16 -3.35
N ASN A 253 -3.68 25.23 -3.32
CA ASN A 253 -5.14 25.12 -3.38
C ASN A 253 -5.65 24.43 -4.66
N THR A 254 -4.96 24.61 -5.79
CA THR A 254 -5.31 23.96 -7.06
C THR A 254 -4.99 22.47 -7.02
N GLU A 255 -3.80 22.09 -6.54
CA GLU A 255 -3.36 20.70 -6.41
C GLU A 255 -4.26 19.89 -5.46
N LYS A 256 -4.69 20.50 -4.34
CA LYS A 256 -5.63 19.89 -3.38
C LYS A 256 -6.93 19.42 -4.04
N GLN A 257 -7.37 20.10 -5.11
CA GLN A 257 -8.58 19.71 -5.82
C GLN A 257 -8.41 18.34 -6.51
N PHE A 258 -7.26 18.08 -7.11
CA PHE A 258 -6.96 16.81 -7.79
C PHE A 258 -6.89 15.61 -6.82
N LEU A 259 -6.53 15.87 -5.56
CA LEU A 259 -6.36 14.86 -4.52
C LEU A 259 -7.53 14.80 -3.53
N SER A 260 -8.62 15.51 -3.83
CA SER A 260 -9.84 15.46 -3.03
C SER A 260 -10.51 14.09 -3.16
N MET A 261 -10.99 13.55 -2.04
CA MET A 261 -11.79 12.32 -1.98
C MET A 261 -13.08 12.37 -2.82
N SER A 262 -13.49 13.54 -3.32
CA SER A 262 -14.61 13.64 -4.28
C SER A 262 -14.23 13.18 -5.69
N PHE A 263 -12.94 13.05 -5.98
CA PHE A 263 -12.40 12.75 -7.31
C PHE A 263 -11.40 11.59 -7.31
N THR A 264 -10.81 11.26 -6.16
CA THR A 264 -9.97 10.08 -5.96
C THR A 264 -10.77 8.91 -5.41
N ASP A 265 -10.33 7.70 -5.74
CA ASP A 265 -10.97 6.43 -5.37
C ASP A 265 -12.50 6.41 -5.67
N GLN A 266 -12.86 6.84 -6.88
CA GLN A 266 -14.26 6.93 -7.30
C GLN A 266 -14.62 5.82 -8.30
N GLU A 267 -15.77 5.19 -8.10
CA GLU A 267 -16.34 4.24 -9.05
C GLU A 267 -16.71 4.96 -10.37
N ILE A 268 -16.33 4.38 -11.50
CA ILE A 268 -16.84 4.80 -12.80
C ILE A 268 -18.26 4.24 -12.96
N PRO A 269 -19.29 5.09 -13.16
CA PRO A 269 -20.65 4.60 -13.33
C PRO A 269 -20.77 3.67 -14.54
N ASN A 270 -21.51 2.59 -14.37
CA ASN A 270 -21.82 1.66 -15.44
C ASN A 270 -23.23 1.09 -15.28
N ASN A 271 -23.80 0.61 -16.38
CA ASN A 271 -25.10 -0.07 -16.41
C ASN A 271 -24.94 -1.55 -16.82
N LEU A 272 -23.78 -2.15 -16.54
CA LEU A 272 -23.55 -3.54 -16.93
C LEU A 272 -24.38 -4.48 -16.07
N LYS A 273 -25.00 -5.45 -16.74
CA LYS A 273 -25.64 -6.57 -16.04
C LYS A 273 -24.56 -7.44 -15.40
N PRO A 274 -24.86 -8.09 -14.27
CA PRO A 274 -23.96 -9.10 -13.72
C PRO A 274 -23.67 -10.20 -14.74
N LEU A 275 -22.44 -10.70 -14.71
CA LEU A 275 -21.99 -11.83 -15.50
C LEU A 275 -22.49 -13.12 -14.87
N ASN A 276 -22.92 -14.07 -15.69
CA ASN A 276 -23.23 -15.43 -15.25
C ASN A 276 -22.08 -16.36 -15.61
N VAL A 277 -21.33 -16.83 -14.60
CA VAL A 277 -20.18 -17.71 -14.78
C VAL A 277 -20.57 -19.16 -14.47
N LEU A 278 -20.44 -20.03 -15.44
CA LEU A 278 -20.71 -21.46 -15.30
C LEU A 278 -19.49 -22.18 -14.69
N PRO A 279 -19.72 -23.23 -13.88
CA PRO A 279 -18.63 -24.07 -13.41
C PRO A 279 -17.94 -24.77 -14.58
N THR A 280 -16.66 -25.09 -14.42
CA THR A 280 -15.93 -25.95 -15.34
C THR A 280 -15.61 -27.28 -14.66
N ASN A 281 -15.42 -28.34 -15.46
CA ASN A 281 -15.08 -29.68 -14.95
C ASN A 281 -13.66 -29.79 -14.40
N ILE A 282 -12.85 -28.74 -14.55
CA ILE A 282 -11.51 -28.67 -13.96
C ILE A 282 -11.67 -28.43 -12.46
N SER A 283 -11.24 -29.42 -11.67
CA SER A 283 -11.14 -29.28 -10.22
C SER A 283 -10.32 -28.04 -9.89
N ARG A 284 -10.83 -27.17 -9.01
CA ARG A 284 -10.05 -26.07 -8.40
C ARG A 284 -8.81 -26.60 -7.67
N ASP A 285 -8.90 -27.84 -7.22
CA ASP A 285 -7.87 -28.61 -6.53
C ASP A 285 -7.01 -29.42 -7.53
N GLY A 286 -6.69 -28.82 -8.68
CA GLY A 286 -5.53 -29.29 -9.43
C GLY A 286 -4.36 -29.33 -8.46
N ARG A 287 -3.60 -30.43 -8.43
CA ARG A 287 -2.57 -30.77 -7.43
C ARG A 287 -1.48 -29.70 -7.31
N ARG A 288 -1.80 -28.54 -6.71
CA ARG A 288 -0.88 -27.42 -6.50
C ARG A 288 0.14 -27.87 -5.47
N THR A 289 1.40 -27.54 -5.72
CA THR A 289 2.48 -27.83 -4.79
C THR A 289 2.31 -27.00 -3.52
N LYS A 290 2.92 -27.45 -2.43
CA LYS A 290 3.02 -26.67 -1.20
C LYS A 290 3.73 -25.35 -1.50
N CYS A 291 3.26 -24.25 -0.92
CA CYS A 291 3.90 -22.95 -1.07
C CYS A 291 5.34 -22.98 -0.54
N THR A 292 6.28 -22.48 -1.36
CA THR A 292 7.70 -22.33 -1.05
C THR A 292 8.19 -20.95 -1.51
N SER A 293 9.36 -20.53 -1.04
CA SER A 293 10.00 -19.30 -1.52
C SER A 293 10.38 -19.40 -3.01
N GLY A 294 10.44 -18.27 -3.70
CA GLY A 294 10.88 -18.16 -5.10
C GLY A 294 9.86 -18.62 -6.14
N LEU A 295 8.61 -18.86 -5.76
CA LEU A 295 7.54 -19.15 -6.71
C LEU A 295 7.17 -17.91 -7.53
N PRO A 296 6.75 -18.08 -8.80
CA PRO A 296 6.35 -16.96 -9.63
C PRO A 296 5.09 -16.28 -9.07
N ILE A 297 4.96 -14.98 -9.31
CA ILE A 297 3.79 -14.19 -8.93
C ILE A 297 3.04 -13.83 -10.22
N PRO A 298 2.04 -14.64 -10.65
CA PRO A 298 1.22 -14.30 -11.80
C PRO A 298 0.29 -13.12 -11.47
N ASP A 299 -0.32 -12.56 -12.51
CA ASP A 299 -1.34 -11.52 -12.39
C ASP A 299 -2.69 -12.05 -12.92
N PRO A 300 -3.70 -12.27 -12.05
CA PRO A 300 -3.65 -12.14 -10.59
C PRO A 300 -2.91 -13.31 -9.90
N SER A 301 -2.39 -13.08 -8.71
CA SER A 301 -1.67 -14.10 -7.92
C SER A 301 -2.61 -15.05 -7.17
N GLY A 302 -3.87 -14.64 -7.00
CA GLY A 302 -4.89 -15.35 -6.25
C GLY A 302 -6.21 -14.59 -6.27
N PHE A 303 -7.16 -15.08 -5.48
CA PHE A 303 -8.49 -14.49 -5.36
C PHE A 303 -9.10 -14.81 -4.00
N TYR A 304 -10.06 -14.01 -3.57
CA TYR A 304 -10.93 -14.35 -2.45
C TYR A 304 -12.12 -15.15 -2.94
N TYR A 305 -12.49 -16.20 -2.21
CA TYR A 305 -13.72 -16.94 -2.39
C TYR A 305 -14.25 -17.39 -1.03
N ARG A 306 -15.50 -17.05 -0.71
CA ARG A 306 -16.10 -17.30 0.61
C ARG A 306 -15.26 -16.75 1.76
N ASP A 307 -14.72 -15.54 1.60
CA ASP A 307 -13.87 -14.87 2.60
C ASP A 307 -12.49 -15.53 2.82
N LEU A 308 -12.10 -16.50 2.00
CA LEU A 308 -10.81 -17.16 2.07
C LEU A 308 -9.96 -16.79 0.86
N TRP A 309 -8.70 -16.45 1.11
CA TRP A 309 -7.72 -16.25 0.05
C TRP A 309 -7.30 -17.59 -0.56
N GLU A 310 -7.34 -17.67 -1.88
CA GLU A 310 -6.97 -18.81 -2.69
C GLU A 310 -5.82 -18.41 -3.63
N SER A 311 -4.65 -19.01 -3.45
CA SER A 311 -3.51 -18.79 -4.32
C SER A 311 -3.68 -19.55 -5.64
N LEU A 312 -3.38 -18.87 -6.76
CA LEU A 312 -3.31 -19.51 -8.08
C LEU A 312 -1.96 -20.20 -8.32
N VAL A 313 -0.98 -19.98 -7.43
CA VAL A 313 0.41 -20.44 -7.57
C VAL A 313 0.66 -21.74 -6.82
N CYS A 314 0.15 -21.85 -5.60
CA CYS A 314 0.45 -22.94 -4.69
C CYS A 314 -0.76 -23.26 -3.80
N SER A 315 -0.70 -24.38 -3.10
CA SER A 315 -1.69 -24.76 -2.10
C SER A 315 -1.39 -24.02 -0.80
N ASN A 316 -2.05 -22.88 -0.59
CA ASN A 316 -1.96 -22.14 0.67
C ASN A 316 -2.84 -22.80 1.74
N GLN A 317 -2.33 -22.84 2.98
CA GLN A 317 -3.06 -23.41 4.10
C GLN A 317 -4.12 -22.41 4.62
N HIS A 318 -5.34 -22.88 4.85
CA HIS A 318 -6.37 -22.13 5.56
C HIS A 318 -6.36 -22.50 7.04
N PHE A 319 -6.44 -21.48 7.89
CA PHE A 319 -6.49 -21.64 9.34
C PHE A 319 -7.92 -21.35 9.81
N PRO A 320 -8.64 -22.34 10.38
CA PRO A 320 -10.04 -22.14 10.80
C PRO A 320 -10.17 -21.23 12.03
N ASP A 321 -9.15 -21.15 12.87
CA ASP A 321 -9.16 -20.39 14.12
C ASP A 321 -7.74 -20.00 14.58
N GLY A 322 -7.65 -19.10 15.56
CA GLY A 322 -6.38 -18.63 16.10
C GLY A 322 -5.54 -19.73 16.78
N SER A 323 -6.13 -20.80 17.30
CA SER A 323 -5.39 -21.91 17.92
C SER A 323 -4.62 -22.73 16.89
N SER A 324 -5.20 -22.90 15.69
CA SER A 324 -4.53 -23.54 14.57
C SER A 324 -3.34 -22.71 14.05
N VAL A 325 -3.45 -21.38 14.05
CA VAL A 325 -2.34 -20.46 13.73
C VAL A 325 -1.25 -20.55 14.81
N ALA A 326 -1.62 -20.47 16.09
CA ALA A 326 -0.67 -20.60 17.20
C ALA A 326 0.11 -21.92 17.15
N SER A 327 -0.58 -23.03 16.87
CA SER A 327 0.05 -24.35 16.70
C SER A 327 1.03 -24.39 15.52
N CYS A 328 0.70 -23.70 14.42
CA CYS A 328 1.58 -23.59 13.26
C CYS A 328 2.84 -22.76 13.56
N LEU A 329 2.70 -21.71 14.37
CA LEU A 329 3.78 -20.81 14.76
C LEU A 329 4.59 -21.31 15.97
N ALA A 330 4.11 -22.32 16.69
CA ALA A 330 4.77 -22.86 17.89
C ALA A 330 6.24 -23.22 17.65
N GLY A 331 7.12 -22.67 18.49
CA GLY A 331 8.56 -22.90 18.42
C GLY A 331 9.26 -22.23 17.23
N LYS A 332 8.62 -21.26 16.55
CA LYS A 332 9.20 -20.52 15.42
C LYS A 332 9.44 -19.06 15.81
N SER A 333 10.55 -18.51 15.34
CA SER A 333 10.79 -17.07 15.32
C SER A 333 10.34 -16.52 13.97
N VAL A 334 9.41 -15.56 13.97
CA VAL A 334 8.93 -14.90 12.75
C VAL A 334 9.57 -13.52 12.67
N TYR A 335 10.32 -13.28 11.59
CA TYR A 335 10.86 -11.96 11.28
C TYR A 335 10.00 -11.34 10.19
N MET A 336 9.52 -10.14 10.42
CA MET A 336 8.63 -9.42 9.51
C MET A 336 9.30 -8.10 9.12
N PHE A 337 9.52 -7.89 7.82
CA PHE A 337 10.08 -6.66 7.26
C PHE A 337 9.14 -6.10 6.19
N GLY A 338 8.83 -4.81 6.26
CA GLY A 338 7.83 -4.20 5.39
C GLY A 338 7.39 -2.83 5.88
N ASP A 339 6.47 -2.24 5.13
CA ASP A 339 5.92 -0.91 5.41
C ASP A 339 4.71 -0.97 6.36
N SER A 340 3.93 0.11 6.38
CA SER A 340 2.71 0.21 7.19
C SER A 340 1.66 -0.89 6.92
N THR A 341 1.70 -1.56 5.77
CA THR A 341 0.86 -2.72 5.43
C THR A 341 1.26 -3.93 6.25
N LEU A 342 2.56 -4.13 6.48
CA LEU A 342 3.03 -5.21 7.33
C LEU A 342 2.64 -4.99 8.80
N ARG A 343 2.71 -3.73 9.27
CA ARG A 343 2.24 -3.39 10.62
C ARG A 343 0.77 -3.77 10.81
N GLN A 344 -0.10 -3.46 9.83
CA GLN A 344 -1.51 -3.85 9.88
C GLN A 344 -1.69 -5.37 9.91
N TRP A 345 -0.87 -6.12 9.15
CA TRP A 345 -0.85 -7.58 9.20
C TRP A 345 -0.45 -8.10 10.59
N TRP A 346 0.56 -7.51 11.20
CA TRP A 346 0.99 -7.86 12.55
C TRP A 346 -0.10 -7.58 13.60
N GLU A 347 -0.71 -6.39 13.55
CA GLU A 347 -1.83 -6.01 14.42
C GLU A 347 -2.99 -7.02 14.28
N HIS A 348 -3.35 -7.39 13.06
CA HIS A 348 -4.37 -8.40 12.81
C HIS A 348 -4.00 -9.77 13.40
N ILE A 349 -2.75 -10.22 13.24
CA ILE A 349 -2.30 -11.51 13.77
C ILE A 349 -2.36 -11.54 15.30
N VAL A 350 -1.91 -10.48 15.97
CA VAL A 350 -1.94 -10.36 17.44
C VAL A 350 -3.39 -10.32 17.96
N ASP A 351 -4.28 -9.64 17.25
CA ASP A 351 -5.70 -9.59 17.61
C ASP A 351 -6.41 -10.94 17.38
N PHE A 352 -6.07 -11.63 16.29
CA PHE A 352 -6.66 -12.92 15.93
C PHE A 352 -6.12 -14.09 16.76
N VAL A 353 -4.87 -13.99 17.23
CA VAL A 353 -4.18 -15.00 18.03
C VAL A 353 -3.75 -14.36 19.35
N PRO A 354 -4.65 -14.27 20.34
CA PRO A 354 -4.42 -13.50 21.58
C PRO A 354 -3.32 -14.04 22.50
N TYR A 355 -2.67 -15.15 22.14
CA TYR A 355 -1.62 -15.83 22.91
C TYR A 355 -0.28 -15.93 22.15
N LEU A 356 -0.10 -15.14 21.08
CA LEU A 356 1.13 -15.08 20.29
C LEU A 356 2.28 -14.36 21.01
#